data_AF-A0A840SRR4-F1
#
_entry.id   AF-A0A840SRR4-F1
#
_cell.length_a   1.000
_cell.length_b   1.000
_cell.length_c   1.000
_cell.angle_alpha   90.00
_cell.angle_beta   90.00
_cell.angle_gamma   90.00
#
_symmetry.space_group_name_H-M   'P 1'
#
loop_
_entity.id
_entity.type
_entity.pdbx_description
1 polymer ?
#
loop_
_entity_poly.entity_id
_entity_poly.type
_entity_poly.pdbx_seq_one_letter_code
_entity_poly.pdbx_strand_id
1 'polypeptide(L)'
;MWIPYDIRASLKAESDTDTVRLSVADVRRRDFLVGFYLRNPVTQAWELDVLVADDAPEQSGAPDLPEARVSLHGNERGKLAEVIYRLPAATGEEALTLAYEDVERRLLRWQVATGRGMAIAGWRIADLAHQARWRCTAFRPSALALDDAALGPVDADLAPLAELFRRARNAPDPASRLMAAFALLDAAVSGNPALARSGAADFRVTQEILIHSGGLAWPEPLADLSLAALVTLLRPHHDRLLGPRGVLAPAALDLPAQKRLAVLANLADLVAHRLLISETRARAAGVPARSAEAAEV
;
A
#
# COMPACT_ATOMS: atom_id res chain seq x y z
N MET A 1 15.54 4.28 -7.70
CA MET A 1 14.97 2.98 -7.27
C MET A 1 13.54 3.25 -6.79
N TRP A 2 12.55 2.51 -7.30
CA TRP A 2 11.15 2.63 -6.84
C TRP A 2 10.95 1.77 -5.60
N ILE A 3 10.21 2.29 -4.61
CA ILE A 3 9.95 1.62 -3.33
C ILE A 3 8.45 1.63 -3.06
N PRO A 4 7.85 0.49 -2.65
CA PRO A 4 6.44 0.45 -2.27
C PRO A 4 6.23 1.24 -0.97
N TYR A 5 5.24 2.13 -0.96
CA TYR A 5 4.87 2.87 0.26
C TYR A 5 3.91 2.11 1.18
N ASP A 6 3.27 1.06 0.64
CA ASP A 6 2.32 0.25 1.39
C ASP A 6 2.69 -1.23 1.23
N ILE A 7 3.40 -1.78 2.22
CA ILE A 7 3.87 -3.17 2.21
C ILE A 7 2.98 -4.10 3.04
N ARG A 8 1.74 -3.68 3.32
CA ARG A 8 0.75 -4.42 4.12
C ARG A 8 0.55 -5.88 3.68
N ALA A 9 0.89 -6.21 2.43
CA ALA A 9 0.78 -7.54 1.87
C ALA A 9 1.75 -8.60 2.45
N SER A 10 2.82 -8.24 3.16
CA SER A 10 3.82 -9.21 3.64
C SER A 10 4.09 -9.15 5.14
N LEU A 11 3.99 -10.30 5.81
CA LEU A 11 4.50 -10.50 7.16
C LEU A 11 6.01 -10.80 7.10
N LYS A 12 6.83 -9.76 7.17
CA LYS A 12 8.28 -9.95 7.24
C LYS A 12 8.68 -10.32 8.67
N ALA A 13 9.28 -11.50 8.82
CA ALA A 13 9.85 -11.94 10.09
C ALA A 13 10.99 -11.02 10.54
N GLU A 14 11.02 -10.74 11.85
CA GLU A 14 12.12 -10.04 12.53
C GLU A 14 12.95 -10.97 13.42
N SER A 15 12.34 -12.03 13.92
CA SER A 15 13.02 -13.04 14.73
C SER A 15 13.67 -14.13 13.85
N ASP A 16 14.51 -14.96 14.48
CA ASP A 16 15.19 -16.08 13.83
C ASP A 16 14.20 -17.08 13.20
N THR A 17 14.61 -17.68 12.08
CA THR A 17 13.81 -18.63 11.28
C THR A 17 13.21 -19.75 12.12
N ASP A 18 13.95 -20.30 13.09
CA ASP A 18 13.48 -21.40 13.93
C ASP A 18 12.33 -20.98 14.85
N THR A 19 12.39 -19.78 15.44
CA THR A 19 11.32 -19.25 16.30
C THR A 19 10.04 -19.01 15.52
N VAL A 20 10.17 -18.44 14.31
CA VAL A 20 9.06 -18.21 13.39
C VAL A 20 8.44 -19.54 12.97
N ARG A 21 9.27 -20.53 12.62
CA ARG A 21 8.79 -21.87 12.25
C ARG A 21 8.02 -22.53 13.38
N LEU A 22 8.51 -22.48 14.62
CA LEU A 22 7.81 -23.03 15.78
C LEU A 22 6.46 -22.34 16.00
N SER A 23 6.43 -21.01 15.93
CA SER A 23 5.18 -20.26 16.05
C SER A 23 4.18 -20.58 14.94
N VAL A 24 4.63 -20.74 13.70
CA VAL A 24 3.75 -21.06 12.56
C VAL A 24 3.21 -22.49 12.67
N ALA A 25 3.99 -23.41 13.21
CA ALA A 25 3.59 -24.79 13.41
C ALA A 25 2.60 -24.99 14.58
N ASP A 26 2.65 -24.13 15.61
CA ASP A 26 1.70 -24.20 16.72
C ASP A 26 0.37 -23.54 16.36
N VAL A 27 -0.68 -24.37 16.27
CA VAL A 27 -2.07 -23.95 15.97
C VAL A 27 -2.93 -23.79 17.22
N ARG A 28 -2.35 -23.90 18.42
CA ARG A 28 -3.09 -23.70 19.68
C ARG A 28 -3.35 -22.23 19.91
N ARG A 29 -4.52 -21.94 20.49
CA ARG A 29 -4.91 -20.58 20.89
C ARG A 29 -4.02 -20.10 22.03
N ARG A 30 -3.41 -18.93 21.86
CA ARG A 30 -2.45 -18.31 22.79
C ARG A 30 -2.39 -16.81 22.58
N ASP A 31 -1.74 -16.10 23.50
CA ASP A 31 -1.68 -14.65 23.46
C ASP A 31 -0.68 -14.13 22.43
N PHE A 32 -1.19 -13.21 21.60
CA PHE A 32 -0.40 -12.40 20.69
C PHE A 32 -0.50 -10.93 21.10
N LEU A 33 0.59 -10.19 20.86
CA LEU A 33 0.56 -8.73 20.83
C LEU A 33 0.56 -8.25 19.39
N VAL A 34 -0.36 -7.34 19.05
CA VAL A 34 -0.43 -6.68 17.75
C VAL A 34 -0.40 -5.18 17.96
N GLY A 35 0.69 -4.53 17.53
CA GLY A 35 0.85 -3.08 17.59
C GLY A 35 0.60 -2.44 16.23
N PHE A 36 -0.18 -1.37 16.18
CA PHE A 36 -0.43 -0.56 14.99
C PHE A 36 0.21 0.82 15.15
N TYR A 37 1.21 1.10 14.33
CA TYR A 37 1.77 2.45 14.22
C TYR A 37 0.81 3.34 13.46
N LEU A 38 0.54 4.52 13.99
CA LEU A 38 -0.38 5.47 13.40
C LEU A 38 0.39 6.59 12.70
N ARG A 39 -0.24 7.17 11.67
CA ARG A 39 0.24 8.38 11.01
C ARG A 39 -0.90 9.34 10.73
N ASN A 40 -0.58 10.62 10.74
CA ASN A 40 -1.43 11.66 10.19
C ASN A 40 -1.25 11.69 8.66
N PRO A 41 -2.29 11.42 7.85
CA PRO A 41 -2.18 11.39 6.38
C PRO A 41 -1.99 12.78 5.75
N VAL A 42 -2.17 13.87 6.50
CA VAL A 42 -1.94 15.24 6.02
C VAL A 42 -0.49 15.64 6.24
N THR A 43 0.03 15.48 7.46
CA THR A 43 1.39 15.89 7.81
C THR A 43 2.44 14.80 7.59
N GLN A 44 2.01 13.55 7.37
CA GLN A 44 2.86 12.35 7.28
C GLN A 44 3.69 12.07 8.55
N ALA A 45 3.34 12.69 9.67
CA ALA A 45 3.94 12.44 10.97
C ALA A 45 3.47 11.09 11.53
N TRP A 46 4.36 10.36 12.22
CA TRP A 46 4.08 9.06 12.84
C TRP A 46 3.45 9.22 14.22
N GLU A 47 2.40 10.03 14.25
CA GLU A 47 1.59 10.38 15.40
C GLU A 47 0.23 10.88 14.88
N LEU A 48 -0.77 10.88 15.76
CA LEU A 48 -2.04 11.56 15.57
C LEU A 48 -2.09 12.80 16.45
N ASP A 49 -2.87 13.79 16.03
CA ASP A 49 -3.16 14.98 16.84
C ASP A 49 -4.23 14.67 17.91
N VAL A 50 -3.97 13.64 18.71
CA VAL A 50 -4.81 13.13 19.80
C VAL A 50 -3.90 12.88 20.99
N LEU A 51 -4.22 13.45 22.16
CA LEU A 51 -3.46 13.22 23.38
C LEU A 51 -3.88 11.93 24.06
N VAL A 52 -2.91 11.20 24.61
CA VAL A 52 -3.11 10.01 25.43
C VAL A 52 -2.57 10.30 26.83
N ALA A 53 -3.32 9.94 27.85
CA ALA A 53 -2.85 10.03 29.23
C ALA A 53 -1.82 8.92 29.52
N ASP A 54 -0.78 9.24 30.29
CA ASP A 54 0.30 8.30 30.62
C ASP A 54 -0.19 7.05 31.37
N ASP A 55 -1.31 7.17 32.10
CA ASP A 55 -1.97 6.13 32.87
C ASP A 55 -3.31 5.69 32.26
N ALA A 56 -3.51 5.93 30.96
CA ALA A 56 -4.74 5.56 30.27
C ALA A 56 -5.04 4.06 30.48
N PRO A 57 -6.19 3.70 31.05
CA PRO A 57 -6.50 2.30 31.34
C PRO A 57 -6.63 1.50 30.04
N GLU A 58 -6.30 0.21 30.12
CA GLU A 58 -6.60 -0.71 29.02
C GLU A 58 -8.12 -0.72 28.76
N GLN A 59 -8.47 -0.60 27.49
CA GLN A 59 -9.83 -0.66 27.00
C GLN A 59 -10.14 -2.10 26.58
N SER A 60 -11.41 -2.50 26.68
CA SER A 60 -11.86 -3.73 26.04
C SER A 60 -11.87 -3.59 24.52
N GLY A 61 -11.63 -4.71 23.82
CA GLY A 61 -11.92 -4.86 22.40
C GLY A 61 -13.39 -4.60 22.07
N ALA A 62 -13.74 -4.66 20.78
CA ALA A 62 -15.15 -4.60 20.36
C ALA A 62 -15.97 -5.79 20.91
N PRO A 63 -17.31 -5.73 20.89
CA PRO A 63 -18.17 -6.80 21.41
C PRO A 63 -17.93 -8.18 20.79
N ASP A 64 -17.50 -8.22 19.53
CA ASP A 64 -17.10 -9.43 18.79
C ASP A 64 -15.68 -9.91 19.12
N LEU A 65 -14.91 -9.12 19.88
CA LEU A 65 -13.56 -9.44 20.35
C LEU A 65 -13.40 -9.19 21.87
N PRO A 66 -14.21 -9.85 22.72
CA PRO A 66 -14.33 -9.52 24.16
C PRO A 66 -13.07 -9.84 24.97
N GLU A 67 -12.26 -10.78 24.49
CA GLU A 67 -10.99 -11.18 25.12
C GLU A 67 -9.84 -10.22 24.78
N ALA A 68 -10.01 -9.33 23.80
CA ALA A 68 -8.97 -8.36 23.49
C ALA A 68 -8.87 -7.26 24.55
N ARG A 69 -7.63 -6.85 24.81
CA ARG A 69 -7.27 -5.68 25.58
C ARG A 69 -6.53 -4.71 24.67
N VAL A 70 -6.95 -3.45 24.70
CA VAL A 70 -6.46 -2.40 23.82
C VAL A 70 -5.82 -1.32 24.67
N SER A 71 -4.57 -0.99 24.37
CA SER A 71 -3.83 0.09 25.03
C SER A 71 -3.43 1.14 24.01
N LEU A 72 -3.51 2.40 24.41
CA LEU A 72 -3.16 3.56 23.60
C LEU A 72 -1.80 4.07 24.09
N HIS A 73 -0.88 4.31 23.17
CA HIS A 73 0.48 4.73 23.51
C HIS A 73 0.82 6.04 22.82
N GLY A 74 1.12 7.05 23.63
CA GLY A 74 1.64 8.33 23.17
C GLY A 74 3.12 8.25 22.81
N ASN A 75 3.59 9.19 22.00
CA ASN A 75 5.02 9.47 21.86
C ASN A 75 5.53 10.34 23.03
N GLU A 76 6.77 10.81 22.94
CA GLU A 76 7.41 11.69 23.94
C GLU A 76 6.64 12.98 24.23
N ARG A 77 5.70 13.38 23.36
CA ARG A 77 4.84 14.56 23.52
C ARG A 77 3.41 14.19 23.96
N GLY A 78 3.17 12.94 24.34
CA GLY A 78 1.84 12.43 24.70
C GLY A 78 0.88 12.27 23.52
N LYS A 79 1.33 12.49 22.28
CA LYS A 79 0.49 12.33 21.09
C LYS A 79 0.40 10.87 20.70
N LEU A 80 -0.82 10.38 20.44
CA LEU A 80 -1.10 8.99 20.10
C LEU A 80 -0.27 8.55 18.89
N ALA A 81 0.64 7.61 19.11
CA ALA A 81 1.54 7.10 18.07
C ALA A 81 1.31 5.62 17.77
N GLU A 82 0.81 4.85 18.75
CA GLU A 82 0.59 3.42 18.59
C GLU A 82 -0.67 2.96 19.34
N VAL A 83 -1.40 2.00 18.74
CA VAL A 83 -2.44 1.22 19.41
C VAL A 83 -1.96 -0.21 19.53
N ILE A 84 -1.95 -0.76 20.75
CA ILE A 84 -1.49 -2.14 21.01
C ILE A 84 -2.65 -2.99 21.49
N TYR A 85 -2.87 -4.09 20.78
CA TYR A 85 -3.80 -5.15 21.11
C TYR A 85 -3.08 -6.31 21.76
N ARG A 86 -3.67 -6.85 22.83
CA ARG A 86 -3.36 -8.17 23.38
C ARG A 86 -4.59 -9.04 23.23
N LEU A 87 -4.47 -10.14 22.52
CA LEU A 87 -5.60 -11.01 22.22
C LEU A 87 -5.18 -12.47 22.00
N PRO A 88 -6.04 -13.43 22.37
CA PRO A 88 -5.80 -14.84 22.12
C PRO A 88 -6.19 -15.25 20.69
N ALA A 89 -5.24 -15.82 19.93
CA ALA A 89 -5.43 -16.33 18.58
C ALA A 89 -4.63 -17.63 18.35
N ALA A 90 -4.90 -18.38 17.27
CA ALA A 90 -4.13 -19.57 16.90
C ALA A 90 -2.87 -19.23 16.10
N THR A 91 -2.89 -18.13 15.33
CA THR A 91 -1.75 -17.70 14.50
C THR A 91 -1.55 -16.19 14.54
N GLY A 92 -0.35 -15.73 14.18
CA GLY A 92 -0.06 -14.29 14.08
C GLY A 92 -0.91 -13.57 13.01
N GLU A 93 -1.22 -14.25 11.90
CA GLU A 93 -2.08 -13.70 10.84
C GLU A 93 -3.54 -13.56 11.29
N GLU A 94 -4.05 -14.52 12.05
CA GLU A 94 -5.37 -14.44 12.67
C GLU A 94 -5.41 -13.29 13.71
N ALA A 95 -4.41 -13.22 14.59
CA ALA A 95 -4.29 -12.13 15.57
C ALA A 95 -4.29 -10.76 14.88
N LEU A 96 -3.52 -10.61 13.81
CA LEU A 96 -3.46 -9.38 13.03
C LEU A 96 -4.82 -9.06 12.41
N THR A 97 -5.48 -10.03 11.79
CA THR A 97 -6.78 -9.82 11.13
C THR A 97 -7.84 -9.33 12.12
N LEU A 98 -7.98 -10.01 13.26
CA LEU A 98 -8.93 -9.63 14.31
C LEU A 98 -8.65 -8.23 14.87
N ALA A 99 -7.39 -7.93 15.17
CA ALA A 99 -7.00 -6.63 15.70
C ALA A 99 -7.13 -5.51 14.65
N TYR A 100 -6.86 -5.80 13.38
CA TYR A 100 -6.96 -4.85 12.27
C TYR A 100 -8.39 -4.38 12.05
N GLU A 101 -9.35 -5.31 12.02
CA GLU A 101 -10.76 -4.97 11.84
C GLU A 101 -11.29 -4.08 12.97
N ASP A 102 -10.90 -4.37 14.22
CA ASP A 102 -11.30 -3.53 15.35
C ASP A 102 -10.65 -2.14 15.30
N VAL A 103 -9.34 -2.06 15.04
CA VAL A 103 -8.64 -0.76 15.03
C VAL A 103 -9.11 0.12 13.88
N GLU A 104 -9.36 -0.41 12.69
CA GLU A 104 -9.91 0.36 11.57
C GLU A 104 -11.29 0.95 11.91
N ARG A 105 -12.19 0.17 12.52
CA ARG A 105 -13.50 0.67 12.96
C ARG A 105 -13.36 1.77 14.02
N ARG A 106 -12.41 1.64 14.95
CA ARG A 106 -12.12 2.68 15.95
C ARG A 106 -11.58 3.95 15.33
N LEU A 107 -10.60 3.84 14.42
CA LEU A 107 -10.03 4.97 13.71
C LEU A 107 -11.11 5.70 12.90
N LEU A 108 -11.98 4.99 12.18
CA LEU A 108 -13.13 5.59 11.49
C LEU A 108 -14.04 6.35 12.45
N ARG A 109 -14.38 5.76 13.60
CA ARG A 109 -15.20 6.43 14.62
C ARG A 109 -14.53 7.69 15.16
N TRP A 110 -13.24 7.64 15.43
CA TRP A 110 -12.46 8.78 15.92
C TRP A 110 -12.31 9.88 14.89
N GLN A 111 -12.07 9.53 13.62
CA GLN A 111 -12.05 10.49 12.50
C GLN A 111 -13.37 11.23 12.39
N VAL A 112 -14.51 10.51 12.40
CA VAL A 112 -15.84 11.13 12.35
C VAL A 112 -16.09 12.03 13.56
N ALA A 113 -15.65 11.62 14.75
CA ALA A 113 -15.87 12.38 15.98
C ALA A 113 -15.00 13.64 16.07
N THR A 114 -13.80 13.64 15.48
CA THR A 114 -12.79 14.69 15.70
C THR A 114 -12.46 15.51 14.46
N GLY A 115 -12.80 15.03 13.26
CA GLY A 115 -12.41 15.63 11.98
C GLY A 115 -10.91 15.52 11.67
N ARG A 116 -10.13 14.76 12.46
CA ARG A 116 -8.69 14.58 12.26
C ARG A 116 -8.41 13.44 11.29
N GLY A 117 -7.40 13.61 10.45
CA GLY A 117 -6.90 12.53 9.59
C GLY A 117 -6.16 11.49 10.43
N MET A 118 -6.49 10.21 10.23
CA MET A 118 -5.86 9.09 10.95
C MET A 118 -5.61 7.93 9.99
N ALA A 119 -4.44 7.34 9.97
CA ALA A 119 -4.16 6.17 9.14
C ALA A 119 -3.19 5.23 9.84
N ILE A 120 -3.29 3.94 9.52
CA ILE A 120 -2.29 2.96 9.92
C ILE A 120 -1.05 3.15 9.02
N ALA A 121 0.10 3.36 9.64
CA ALA A 121 1.40 3.46 8.97
C ALA A 121 2.08 2.09 8.81
N GLY A 122 1.73 1.16 9.68
CA GLY A 122 2.29 -0.18 9.74
C GLY A 122 1.88 -0.91 11.00
N TRP A 123 2.37 -2.12 11.18
CA TRP A 123 2.12 -2.94 12.35
C TRP A 123 3.32 -3.80 12.73
N ARG A 124 3.24 -4.34 13.94
CA ARG A 124 4.12 -5.38 14.46
C ARG A 124 3.29 -6.44 15.19
N ILE A 125 3.76 -7.67 15.15
CA ILE A 125 3.14 -8.81 15.82
C ILE A 125 4.21 -9.49 16.67
N ALA A 126 3.86 -9.89 17.88
CA ALA A 126 4.67 -10.76 18.71
C ALA A 126 3.85 -11.95 19.21
N ASP A 127 4.34 -13.16 18.96
CA ASP A 127 3.89 -14.37 19.65
C ASP A 127 4.60 -14.45 21.00
N LEU A 128 3.85 -14.38 22.10
CA LEU A 128 4.44 -14.39 23.44
C LEU A 128 4.95 -15.78 23.86
N ALA A 129 4.38 -16.85 23.32
CA ALA A 129 4.76 -18.22 23.67
C ALA A 129 6.08 -18.63 23.00
N HIS A 130 6.26 -18.26 21.72
CA HIS A 130 7.45 -18.65 20.93
C HIS A 130 8.44 -17.52 20.72
N GLN A 131 8.14 -16.30 21.20
CA GLN A 131 8.94 -15.10 21.02
C GLN A 131 9.20 -14.73 19.53
N ALA A 132 8.35 -15.24 18.63
CA ALA A 132 8.40 -14.91 17.22
C ALA A 132 7.83 -13.51 16.98
N ARG A 133 8.49 -12.73 16.12
CA ARG A 133 8.10 -11.36 15.81
C ARG A 133 8.04 -11.12 14.31
N TRP A 134 7.06 -10.32 13.90
CA TRP A 134 6.90 -9.84 12.53
C TRP A 134 6.66 -8.35 12.55
N ARG A 135 7.09 -7.67 11.48
CA ARG A 135 6.84 -6.25 11.31
C ARG A 135 6.55 -5.92 9.86
N CYS A 136 5.61 -5.01 9.67
CA CYS A 136 5.28 -4.38 8.41
C CYS A 136 5.24 -2.88 8.66
N THR A 137 6.35 -2.19 8.42
CA THR A 137 6.43 -0.72 8.53
C THR A 137 7.01 -0.18 7.25
N ALA A 138 6.52 0.98 6.80
CA ALA A 138 7.10 1.64 5.63
C ALA A 138 8.59 1.89 5.89
N PHE A 139 9.43 1.08 5.24
CA PHE A 139 10.87 1.26 5.26
C PHE A 139 11.17 2.58 4.54
N ARG A 140 11.95 3.46 5.16
CA ARG A 140 12.48 4.66 4.50
C ARG A 140 13.93 4.35 4.13
N PRO A 141 14.21 3.80 2.93
CA PRO A 141 15.60 3.68 2.52
C PRO A 141 16.24 5.06 2.49
N SER A 142 17.56 5.06 2.64
CA SER A 142 18.49 6.18 2.47
C SER A 142 17.98 7.32 1.60
N ALA A 143 18.32 8.55 1.99
CA ALA A 143 18.13 9.73 1.14
C ALA A 143 18.85 9.55 -0.21
N LEU A 144 18.17 9.90 -1.30
CA LEU A 144 18.74 9.93 -2.64
C LEU A 144 19.30 11.32 -2.90
N ALA A 145 20.55 11.40 -3.36
CA ALA A 145 21.11 12.64 -3.89
C ALA A 145 20.45 12.95 -5.24
N LEU A 146 19.79 14.10 -5.32
CA LEU A 146 19.14 14.56 -6.55
C LEU A 146 20.16 15.32 -7.40
N ASP A 147 20.36 14.88 -8.64
CA ASP A 147 21.11 15.66 -9.64
C ASP A 147 20.15 16.63 -10.32
N ASP A 148 19.95 17.79 -9.69
CA ASP A 148 19.04 18.83 -10.18
C ASP A 148 19.46 19.38 -11.55
N ALA A 149 20.78 19.42 -11.82
CA ALA A 149 21.30 19.89 -13.10
C ALA A 149 20.94 18.95 -14.27
N ALA A 150 20.82 17.65 -14.01
CA ALA A 150 20.40 16.65 -15.00
C ALA A 150 18.87 16.51 -15.12
N LEU A 151 18.10 17.05 -14.17
CA LEU A 151 16.64 16.93 -14.11
C LEU A 151 15.97 18.23 -14.53
N GLY A 152 15.75 18.38 -15.85
CA GLY A 152 14.90 19.44 -16.38
C GLY A 152 13.43 19.30 -15.94
N PRO A 153 12.62 20.36 -16.13
CA PRO A 153 11.19 20.28 -15.88
C PRO A 153 10.53 19.22 -16.77
N VAL A 154 9.38 18.69 -16.32
CA VAL A 154 8.58 17.78 -17.14
C VAL A 154 8.04 18.53 -18.38
N ASP A 155 8.09 17.87 -19.53
CA ASP A 155 7.50 18.40 -20.76
C ASP A 155 6.00 18.66 -20.60
N ALA A 156 5.51 19.73 -21.22
CA ALA A 156 4.14 20.22 -21.02
C ALA A 156 3.05 19.21 -21.40
N ASP A 157 3.28 18.39 -22.43
CA ASP A 157 2.36 17.35 -22.87
C ASP A 157 2.37 16.11 -21.96
N LEU A 158 3.51 15.82 -21.31
CA LEU A 158 3.67 14.73 -20.36
C LEU A 158 3.19 15.11 -18.94
N ALA A 159 3.12 16.41 -18.64
CA ALA A 159 2.75 16.93 -17.32
C ALA A 159 1.42 16.39 -16.76
N PRO A 160 0.32 16.24 -17.53
CA PRO A 160 -0.93 15.67 -17.01
C PRO A 160 -0.77 14.22 -16.51
N LEU A 161 0.05 13.43 -17.19
CA LEU A 161 0.33 12.04 -16.80
C LEU A 161 1.29 11.98 -15.62
N ALA A 162 2.31 12.83 -15.60
CA ALA A 162 3.19 12.99 -14.44
C ALA A 162 2.40 13.43 -13.19
N GLU A 163 1.35 14.25 -13.36
CA GLU A 163 0.44 14.60 -12.27
C GLU A 163 -0.34 13.40 -11.74
N LEU A 164 -0.87 12.54 -12.61
CA LEU A 164 -1.52 11.28 -12.19
C LEU A 164 -0.56 10.40 -11.40
N PHE A 165 0.69 10.27 -11.86
CA PHE A 165 1.71 9.53 -11.13
C PHE A 165 2.02 10.18 -9.76
N ARG A 166 2.15 11.51 -9.70
CA ARG A 166 2.29 12.24 -8.43
C ARG A 166 1.13 11.96 -7.48
N ARG A 167 -0.11 11.95 -7.98
CA ARG A 167 -1.31 11.60 -7.19
C ARG A 167 -1.24 10.16 -6.68
N ALA A 168 -0.80 9.21 -7.49
CA ALA A 168 -0.62 7.82 -7.07
C ALA A 168 0.45 7.69 -5.97
N ARG A 169 1.61 8.34 -6.14
CA ARG A 169 2.72 8.30 -5.18
C ARG A 169 2.38 8.95 -3.84
N ASN A 170 1.61 10.03 -3.87
CA ASN A 170 1.20 10.77 -2.68
C ASN A 170 -0.14 10.29 -2.10
N ALA A 171 -0.75 9.25 -2.69
CA ALA A 171 -2.04 8.75 -2.24
C ALA A 171 -1.99 8.28 -0.78
N PRO A 172 -2.95 8.70 0.07
CA PRO A 172 -2.97 8.30 1.47
C PRO A 172 -3.37 6.83 1.65
N ASP A 173 -3.99 6.22 0.63
CA ASP A 173 -4.53 4.86 0.67
C ASP A 173 -4.37 4.12 -0.68
N PRO A 174 -4.43 2.77 -0.69
CA PRO A 174 -4.34 1.96 -1.91
C PRO A 174 -5.43 2.21 -2.97
N ALA A 175 -6.65 2.57 -2.58
CA ALA A 175 -7.74 2.79 -3.54
C ALA A 175 -7.45 4.03 -4.39
N SER A 176 -7.13 5.16 -3.72
CA SER A 176 -6.70 6.39 -4.37
C SER A 176 -5.47 6.18 -5.26
N ARG A 177 -4.51 5.38 -4.79
CA ARG A 177 -3.32 5.01 -5.57
C ARG A 177 -3.69 4.24 -6.83
N LEU A 178 -4.52 3.20 -6.71
CA LEU A 178 -4.94 2.37 -7.83
C LEU A 178 -5.68 3.22 -8.87
N MET A 179 -6.63 4.07 -8.46
CA MET A 179 -7.38 4.92 -9.41
C MET A 179 -6.46 5.83 -10.22
N ALA A 180 -5.52 6.52 -9.56
CA ALA A 180 -4.61 7.44 -10.24
C ALA A 180 -3.61 6.71 -11.16
N ALA A 181 -3.03 5.60 -10.70
CA ALA A 181 -2.10 4.82 -11.50
C ALA A 181 -2.82 4.12 -12.68
N PHE A 182 -4.02 3.58 -12.46
CA PHE A 182 -4.82 2.94 -13.49
C PHE A 182 -5.14 3.89 -14.63
N ALA A 183 -5.53 5.14 -14.35
CA ALA A 183 -5.79 6.14 -15.38
C ALA A 183 -4.58 6.39 -16.29
N LEU A 184 -3.35 6.35 -15.75
CA LEU A 184 -2.13 6.47 -16.54
C LEU A 184 -1.90 5.22 -17.41
N LEU A 185 -2.09 4.02 -16.86
CA LEU A 185 -1.95 2.78 -17.63
C LEU A 185 -2.98 2.69 -18.76
N ASP A 186 -4.22 3.07 -18.48
CA ASP A 186 -5.32 3.10 -19.46
C ASP A 186 -5.03 4.11 -20.59
N ALA A 187 -4.47 5.28 -20.27
CA ALA A 187 -4.00 6.25 -21.26
C ALA A 187 -2.87 5.68 -22.14
N ALA A 188 -1.93 4.92 -21.54
CA ALA A 188 -0.85 4.28 -22.27
C ALA A 188 -1.36 3.19 -23.24
N VAL A 189 -2.30 2.35 -22.79
CA VAL A 189 -2.95 1.33 -23.63
C VAL A 189 -3.77 1.96 -24.75
N SER A 190 -4.42 3.09 -24.48
CA SER A 190 -5.22 3.85 -25.45
C SER A 190 -4.37 4.67 -26.45
N GLY A 191 -3.04 4.54 -26.41
CA GLY A 191 -2.15 5.18 -27.37
C GLY A 191 -1.98 6.68 -27.17
N ASN A 192 -2.03 7.17 -25.91
CA ASN A 192 -1.81 8.59 -25.64
C ASN A 192 -0.48 9.08 -26.28
N PRO A 193 -0.52 10.13 -27.14
CA PRO A 193 0.67 10.58 -27.87
C PRO A 193 1.85 10.99 -26.99
N ALA A 194 1.59 11.47 -25.77
CA ALA A 194 2.63 11.83 -24.82
C ALA A 194 3.45 10.62 -24.34
N LEU A 195 2.94 9.40 -24.51
CA LEU A 195 3.59 8.13 -24.13
C LEU A 195 4.05 7.29 -25.33
N ALA A 196 4.17 7.88 -26.51
CA ALA A 196 4.48 7.15 -27.76
C ALA A 196 5.84 6.41 -27.75
N ARG A 197 6.74 6.72 -26.81
CA ARG A 197 8.07 6.11 -26.65
C ARG A 197 8.24 5.37 -25.32
N SER A 198 7.16 5.24 -24.53
CA SER A 198 7.17 4.60 -23.21
C SER A 198 7.48 3.09 -23.25
N GLY A 199 7.40 2.47 -24.43
CA GLY A 199 7.53 1.02 -24.61
C GLY A 199 6.25 0.25 -24.24
N ALA A 200 5.11 0.92 -24.11
CA ALA A 200 3.83 0.32 -23.72
C ALA A 200 3.43 -0.92 -24.55
N ALA A 201 3.67 -0.90 -25.87
CA ALA A 201 3.34 -2.02 -26.77
C ALA A 201 4.14 -3.29 -26.47
N ASP A 202 5.43 -3.13 -26.12
CA ASP A 202 6.36 -4.23 -25.89
C ASP A 202 6.46 -4.59 -24.38
N PHE A 203 5.71 -3.89 -23.53
CA PHE A 203 5.76 -4.06 -22.09
C PHE A 203 5.33 -5.47 -21.66
N ARG A 204 6.08 -6.04 -20.71
CA ARG A 204 5.75 -7.29 -20.03
C ARG A 204 5.98 -7.16 -18.53
N VAL A 205 5.09 -7.75 -17.73
CA VAL A 205 5.25 -7.85 -16.28
C VAL A 205 6.39 -8.82 -15.97
N THR A 206 7.51 -8.31 -15.45
CA THR A 206 8.69 -9.12 -15.12
C THR A 206 8.66 -9.59 -13.66
N GLN A 207 9.46 -10.60 -13.34
CA GLN A 207 9.64 -11.07 -11.96
C GLN A 207 10.11 -9.95 -11.02
N GLU A 208 10.98 -9.06 -11.49
CA GLU A 208 11.44 -7.89 -10.73
C GLU A 208 10.28 -6.96 -10.35
N ILE A 209 9.34 -6.73 -11.28
CA ILE A 209 8.11 -5.95 -11.01
C ILE A 209 7.27 -6.63 -9.93
N LEU A 210 7.13 -7.95 -9.99
CA LEU A 210 6.35 -8.71 -9.00
C LEU A 210 7.00 -8.71 -7.62
N ILE A 211 8.32 -8.82 -7.54
CA ILE A 211 9.07 -8.72 -6.28
C ILE A 211 8.82 -7.35 -5.63
N HIS A 212 8.99 -6.27 -6.39
CA HIS A 212 8.86 -4.91 -5.84
C HIS A 212 7.43 -4.53 -5.49
N SER A 213 6.44 -4.98 -6.27
CA SER A 213 5.02 -4.69 -6.00
C SER A 213 4.40 -5.58 -4.92
N GLY A 214 5.04 -6.69 -4.57
CA GLY A 214 4.45 -7.75 -3.75
C GLY A 214 3.54 -8.70 -4.54
N GLY A 215 3.52 -8.60 -5.87
CA GLY A 215 2.71 -9.41 -6.77
C GLY A 215 3.02 -10.91 -6.79
N LEU A 216 4.16 -11.34 -6.22
CA LEU A 216 4.47 -12.78 -6.08
C LEU A 216 3.47 -13.54 -5.20
N ALA A 217 2.79 -12.86 -4.28
CA ALA A 217 1.78 -13.44 -3.40
C ALA A 217 0.38 -13.46 -4.03
N TRP A 218 0.23 -12.99 -5.29
CA TRP A 218 -1.06 -13.01 -5.98
C TRP A 218 -1.45 -14.45 -6.35
N PRO A 219 -2.71 -14.87 -6.20
CA PRO A 219 -3.12 -16.25 -6.47
C PRO A 219 -2.96 -16.69 -7.93
N GLU A 220 -3.13 -15.76 -8.86
CA GLU A 220 -3.05 -16.00 -10.31
C GLU A 220 -1.69 -15.57 -10.86
N PRO A 221 -1.16 -16.24 -11.90
CA PRO A 221 0.09 -15.82 -12.53
C PRO A 221 -0.01 -14.41 -13.13
N LEU A 222 0.78 -13.48 -12.58
CA LEU A 222 0.89 -12.11 -13.10
C LEU A 222 2.09 -11.92 -14.05
N ALA A 223 3.00 -12.89 -14.10
CA ALA A 223 4.20 -12.81 -14.92
C ALA A 223 3.86 -12.83 -16.42
N ASP A 224 4.66 -12.11 -17.21
CA ASP A 224 4.56 -12.01 -18.67
C ASP A 224 3.23 -11.42 -19.21
N LEU A 225 2.39 -10.85 -18.34
CA LEU A 225 1.23 -10.09 -18.81
C LEU A 225 1.67 -8.88 -19.64
N SER A 226 1.02 -8.68 -20.79
CA SER A 226 1.11 -7.43 -21.55
C SER A 226 0.47 -6.27 -20.77
N LEU A 227 0.77 -5.03 -21.15
CA LEU A 227 0.15 -3.87 -20.50
C LEU A 227 -1.39 -3.90 -20.64
N ALA A 228 -1.91 -4.26 -21.82
CA ALA A 228 -3.34 -4.39 -22.06
C ALA A 228 -4.00 -5.51 -21.21
N ALA A 229 -3.31 -6.65 -21.04
CA ALA A 229 -3.79 -7.72 -20.18
C ALA A 229 -3.79 -7.30 -18.71
N LEU A 230 -2.76 -6.58 -18.26
CA LEU A 230 -2.70 -6.01 -16.91
C LEU A 230 -3.84 -5.01 -16.66
N VAL A 231 -4.10 -4.09 -17.60
CA VAL A 231 -5.23 -3.14 -17.48
C VAL A 231 -6.57 -3.88 -17.41
N THR A 232 -6.76 -4.92 -18.23
CA THR A 232 -7.95 -5.78 -18.17
C THR A 232 -8.10 -6.45 -16.80
N LEU A 233 -7.02 -6.98 -16.23
CA LEU A 233 -7.00 -7.59 -14.90
C LEU A 233 -7.33 -6.57 -13.79
N LEU A 234 -6.80 -5.35 -13.88
CA LEU A 234 -7.02 -4.30 -12.88
C LEU A 234 -8.44 -3.70 -12.94
N ARG A 235 -9.08 -3.71 -14.11
CA ARG A 235 -10.36 -3.01 -14.35
C ARG A 235 -11.48 -3.41 -13.38
N PRO A 236 -11.75 -4.70 -13.10
CA PRO A 236 -12.77 -5.07 -12.11
C PRO A 236 -12.47 -4.54 -10.70
N HIS A 237 -11.20 -4.37 -10.34
CA HIS A 237 -10.81 -3.82 -9.05
C HIS A 237 -10.93 -2.30 -9.02
N HIS A 238 -10.58 -1.63 -10.11
CA HIS A 238 -10.80 -0.20 -10.31
C HIS A 238 -12.30 0.13 -10.25
N ASP A 239 -13.12 -0.57 -11.03
CA ASP A 239 -14.54 -0.27 -11.17
C ASP A 239 -15.31 -0.49 -9.86
N ARG A 240 -14.87 -1.42 -9.01
CA ARG A 240 -15.42 -1.62 -7.66
C ARG A 240 -15.18 -0.44 -6.71
N LEU A 241 -14.18 0.41 -6.98
CA LEU A 241 -13.93 1.64 -6.22
C LEU A 241 -14.85 2.79 -6.64
N LEU A 242 -15.60 2.61 -7.73
CA LEU A 242 -16.60 3.54 -8.22
C LEU A 242 -17.98 2.96 -7.95
N GLY A 243 -18.65 3.51 -6.93
CA GLY A 243 -20.03 3.22 -6.62
C GLY A 243 -21.02 3.76 -7.66
N PRO A 244 -22.34 3.52 -7.45
CA PRO A 244 -23.39 4.01 -8.33
C PRO A 244 -23.26 5.52 -8.56
N ARG A 245 -23.43 5.94 -9.82
CA ARG A 245 -23.30 7.35 -10.26
C ARG A 245 -21.87 7.93 -10.15
N GLY A 246 -20.85 7.08 -10.06
CA GLY A 246 -19.44 7.53 -10.05
C GLY A 246 -18.96 8.10 -8.71
N VAL A 247 -19.69 7.83 -7.62
CA VAL A 247 -19.27 8.20 -6.25
C VAL A 247 -18.24 7.19 -5.76
N LEU A 248 -17.21 7.60 -5.03
CA LEU A 248 -16.23 6.67 -4.47
C LEU A 248 -16.90 5.65 -3.54
N ALA A 249 -16.68 4.37 -3.82
CA ALA A 249 -17.13 3.29 -2.96
C ALA A 249 -16.25 3.19 -1.70
N PRO A 250 -16.80 2.76 -0.55
CA PRO A 250 -15.99 2.51 0.62
C PRO A 250 -14.99 1.38 0.34
N ALA A 251 -13.76 1.55 0.80
CA ALA A 251 -12.79 0.47 0.79
C ALA A 251 -13.25 -0.64 1.77
N ALA A 252 -12.93 -1.89 1.44
CA ALA A 252 -13.24 -3.02 2.30
C ALA A 252 -12.54 -2.88 3.67
N LEU A 253 -13.21 -3.24 4.75
CA LEU A 253 -12.61 -3.16 6.10
C LEU A 253 -11.79 -4.41 6.46
N ASP A 254 -11.97 -5.51 5.71
CA ASP A 254 -11.22 -6.74 5.95
C ASP A 254 -9.78 -6.64 5.44
N LEU A 255 -8.86 -7.14 6.26
CA LEU A 255 -7.43 -7.11 5.96
C LEU A 255 -7.07 -7.87 4.66
N PRO A 256 -7.63 -9.05 4.34
CA PRO A 256 -7.33 -9.75 3.10
C PRO A 256 -7.65 -8.93 1.84
N ALA A 257 -8.80 -8.25 1.77
CA ALA A 257 -9.15 -7.38 0.66
C ALA A 257 -8.23 -6.16 0.58
N GLN A 258 -7.88 -5.54 1.71
CA GLN A 258 -6.93 -4.43 1.77
C GLN A 258 -5.54 -4.84 1.27
N LYS A 259 -5.04 -6.02 1.68
CA LYS A 259 -3.75 -6.58 1.20
C LYS A 259 -3.77 -6.77 -0.32
N ARG A 260 -4.84 -7.37 -0.85
CA ARG A 260 -5.01 -7.57 -2.30
C ARG A 260 -5.01 -6.24 -3.06
N LEU A 261 -5.78 -5.27 -2.57
CA LEU A 261 -5.83 -3.94 -3.18
C LEU A 261 -4.46 -3.24 -3.14
N ALA A 262 -3.73 -3.34 -2.03
CA ALA A 262 -2.38 -2.77 -1.90
C ALA A 262 -1.40 -3.37 -2.92
N VAL A 263 -1.43 -4.69 -3.14
CA VAL A 263 -0.59 -5.36 -4.17
C VAL A 263 -0.91 -4.81 -5.56
N LEU A 264 -2.18 -4.75 -5.95
CA LEU A 264 -2.59 -4.26 -7.27
C LEU A 264 -2.27 -2.77 -7.45
N ALA A 265 -2.48 -1.95 -6.41
CA ALA A 265 -2.14 -0.53 -6.43
C ALA A 265 -0.63 -0.29 -6.56
N ASN A 266 0.19 -1.07 -5.86
CA ASN A 266 1.65 -1.02 -5.96
C ASN A 266 2.13 -1.47 -7.34
N LEU A 267 1.52 -2.53 -7.90
CA LEU A 267 1.81 -3.00 -9.25
C LEU A 267 1.51 -1.92 -10.28
N ALA A 268 0.31 -1.32 -10.22
CA ALA A 268 -0.08 -0.26 -11.14
C ALA A 268 0.84 0.97 -11.04
N ASP A 269 1.16 1.42 -9.81
CA ASP A 269 2.06 2.55 -9.55
C ASP A 269 3.49 2.29 -10.07
N LEU A 270 4.02 1.10 -9.86
CA LEU A 270 5.35 0.72 -10.36
C LEU A 270 5.39 0.67 -11.89
N VAL A 271 4.36 0.13 -12.53
CA VAL A 271 4.27 0.10 -14.00
C VAL A 271 4.15 1.52 -14.56
N ALA A 272 3.32 2.37 -13.95
CA ALA A 272 3.18 3.78 -14.32
C ALA A 272 4.52 4.52 -14.24
N HIS A 273 5.27 4.32 -13.16
CA HIS A 273 6.62 4.85 -13.00
C HIS A 273 7.57 4.39 -14.11
N ARG A 274 7.55 3.09 -14.47
CA ARG A 274 8.40 2.54 -15.54
C ARG A 274 8.08 3.16 -16.89
N LEU A 275 6.79 3.30 -17.24
CA LEU A 275 6.37 3.92 -18.50
C LEU A 275 6.83 5.37 -18.60
N LEU A 276 6.65 6.16 -17.53
CA LEU A 276 7.08 7.56 -17.49
C LEU A 276 8.61 7.70 -17.59
N ILE A 277 9.37 6.91 -16.83
CA ILE A 277 10.84 6.95 -16.92
C ILE A 277 11.32 6.56 -18.31
N SER A 278 10.75 5.54 -18.92
CA SER A 278 11.10 5.12 -20.27
C SER A 278 10.80 6.22 -21.29
N GLU A 279 9.63 6.87 -21.19
CA GLU A 279 9.27 8.01 -22.05
C GLU A 279 10.26 9.17 -21.89
N THR A 280 10.50 9.62 -20.65
CA THR A 280 11.43 10.74 -20.37
C THR A 280 12.84 10.45 -20.89
N ARG A 281 13.34 9.22 -20.69
CA ARG A 281 14.67 8.82 -21.20
C ARG A 281 14.71 8.76 -22.72
N ALA A 282 13.67 8.22 -23.35
CA ALA A 282 13.60 8.13 -24.80
C ALA A 282 13.56 9.53 -25.45
N ARG A 283 12.85 10.48 -24.86
CA ARG A 283 12.85 11.89 -25.28
C ARG A 283 14.23 12.53 -25.14
N ALA A 284 14.88 12.36 -24.00
CA ALA A 284 16.23 12.87 -23.77
C ALA A 284 17.27 12.30 -24.75
N ALA A 285 17.09 11.05 -25.18
CA ALA A 285 17.93 10.39 -26.18
C ALA A 285 17.52 10.69 -27.64
N GLY A 286 16.49 11.49 -27.89
CA GLY A 286 16.02 11.83 -29.24
C GLY A 286 15.37 10.67 -30.00
N VAL A 287 14.86 9.66 -29.31
CA VAL A 287 14.16 8.53 -29.94
C VAL A 287 12.87 9.05 -30.61
N PRO A 288 12.60 8.70 -31.89
CA PRO A 288 11.38 9.15 -32.57
C PRO A 288 10.13 8.54 -31.93
N ALA A 289 9.01 9.27 -31.97
CA ALA A 289 7.71 8.72 -31.61
C ALA A 289 7.36 7.56 -32.56
N ARG A 290 6.80 6.46 -32.03
CA ARG A 290 6.15 5.46 -32.88
C ARG A 290 4.87 6.08 -33.44
N SER A 291 4.75 6.14 -34.77
CA SER A 291 3.52 6.55 -35.45
C SER A 291 2.42 5.52 -35.19
N ALA A 292 1.21 5.99 -34.90
CA ALA A 292 0.04 5.16 -34.60
C ALA A 292 -0.52 4.39 -35.82
N GLU A 293 0.16 4.41 -36.97
CA GLU A 293 -0.35 3.95 -38.28
C GLU A 293 -0.22 2.42 -38.54
N ALA A 294 0.08 1.59 -37.55
CA ALA A 294 0.30 0.15 -37.76
C ALA A 294 -0.76 -0.77 -37.10
N ALA A 295 -2.00 -0.30 -36.91
CA ALA A 295 -3.09 -1.08 -36.31
C ALA A 295 -4.31 -1.34 -37.23
N GLU A 296 -4.19 -1.10 -38.54
CA GLU A 296 -5.16 -1.53 -39.54
C GLU A 296 -4.49 -2.44 -40.58
N VAL A 297 -4.30 -3.72 -40.22
CA VAL A 297 -4.34 -4.88 -41.15
C VAL A 297 -4.91 -6.08 -40.42
#